data_AF-A0AAV8Y1T1-F1
#
_entry.id   AF-A0AAV8Y1T1-F1
#
_cell.length_a   1.000
_cell.length_b   1.000
_cell.length_c   1.000
_cell.angle_alpha   90.00
_cell.angle_beta   90.00
_cell.angle_gamma   90.00
#
_symmetry.space_group_name_H-M   'P 1'
#
loop_
_entity.id
_entity.type
_entity.pdbx_description
1 polymer ?
#
loop_
_entity_poly.entity_id
_entity_poly.type
_entity_poly.pdbx_seq_one_letter_code
_entity_poly.pdbx_strand_id
1 'polypeptide(L)'
;DADKDEGSSDGNDIQKARKTAAENLVKQAKKMKTSSDKSHPPANVGDNVTIPIPDVDKGKGDLRNIIGVILQTNGEGFYKIGTEHGILQKLYCRHCFFKSELDVCTQKFLEVADVKQDTEISLRTAATRHSVGSG
;
A
#
# COMPACT_ATOMS: atom_id res chain seq x y z
N ASP A 1 -6.41 -37.10 59.56
CA ASP A 1 -7.03 -35.89 59.00
C ASP A 1 -6.47 -35.62 57.62
N ALA A 2 -7.34 -35.24 56.69
CA ALA A 2 -7.08 -35.24 55.26
C ALA A 2 -6.24 -34.02 54.81
N ASP A 3 -5.09 -34.29 54.18
CA ASP A 3 -4.40 -33.33 53.32
C ASP A 3 -5.17 -33.18 52.01
N LYS A 4 -5.73 -31.99 51.78
CA LYS A 4 -6.11 -31.49 50.46
C LYS A 4 -5.57 -30.08 50.31
N ASP A 5 -4.41 -30.01 49.67
CA ASP A 5 -3.79 -28.79 49.19
C ASP A 5 -4.54 -28.35 47.92
N GLU A 6 -5.53 -27.47 48.06
CA GLU A 6 -6.21 -26.81 46.94
C GLU A 6 -5.40 -25.58 46.50
N GLY A 7 -4.40 -25.81 45.64
CA GLY A 7 -3.52 -24.78 45.08
C GLY A 7 -3.65 -24.62 43.55
N SER A 8 -4.47 -23.67 43.10
CA SER A 8 -4.25 -22.83 41.90
C SER A 8 -3.88 -23.54 40.56
N SER A 9 -4.81 -24.26 39.93
CA SER A 9 -4.64 -24.82 38.56
C SER A 9 -4.88 -23.78 37.44
N ASP A 10 -5.74 -22.80 37.67
CA ASP A 10 -6.32 -21.98 36.59
C ASP A 10 -5.35 -20.96 35.98
N GLY A 11 -4.39 -20.45 36.75
CA GLY A 11 -3.44 -19.43 36.28
C GLY A 11 -2.48 -19.93 35.19
N ASN A 12 -2.07 -21.20 35.29
CA ASN A 12 -1.15 -21.83 34.33
C ASN A 12 -1.84 -22.15 33.00
N ASP A 13 -3.10 -22.56 33.04
CA ASP A 13 -3.90 -22.83 31.85
C ASP A 13 -4.23 -21.54 31.08
N ILE A 14 -4.50 -20.44 31.78
CA ILE A 14 -4.71 -19.13 31.16
C ILE A 14 -3.43 -18.65 30.46
N GLN A 15 -2.26 -18.80 31.08
CA GLN A 15 -0.98 -18.41 30.45
C GLN A 15 -0.68 -19.24 29.21
N LYS A 16 -0.91 -20.56 29.27
CA LYS A 16 -0.75 -21.47 28.13
C LYS A 16 -1.71 -21.14 26.99
N ALA A 17 -2.98 -20.85 27.31
CA ALA A 17 -3.97 -20.43 26.33
C ALA A 17 -3.58 -19.11 25.65
N ARG A 18 -3.10 -18.11 26.41
CA ARG A 18 -2.62 -16.83 25.88
C ARG A 18 -1.43 -16.99 24.94
N LYS A 19 -0.43 -17.80 25.32
CA LYS A 19 0.73 -18.08 24.47
C LYS A 19 0.31 -18.76 23.17
N THR A 20 -0.57 -19.75 23.26
CA THR A 20 -1.11 -20.47 22.10
C THR A 20 -1.89 -19.53 21.18
N ALA A 21 -2.72 -18.64 21.75
CA ALA A 21 -3.46 -17.64 20.99
C ALA A 21 -2.51 -16.68 20.25
N ALA A 22 -1.47 -16.18 20.93
CA ALA A 22 -0.46 -15.31 20.31
C ALA A 22 0.27 -16.02 19.15
N GLU A 23 0.70 -17.26 19.34
CA GLU A 23 1.33 -18.06 18.29
C GLU A 23 0.39 -18.28 17.09
N ASN A 24 -0.89 -18.53 17.33
CA ASN A 24 -1.88 -18.71 16.28
C ASN A 24 -2.13 -17.40 15.51
N LEU A 25 -2.18 -16.25 16.19
CA LEU A 25 -2.27 -14.94 15.55
C LEU A 25 -1.06 -14.68 14.65
N VAL A 26 0.16 -14.99 15.11
CA VAL A 26 1.39 -14.85 14.29
C VAL A 26 1.35 -15.78 13.08
N LYS A 27 0.90 -17.04 13.25
CA LYS A 27 0.73 -17.98 12.14
C LYS A 27 -0.28 -17.47 11.11
N GLN A 28 -1.40 -16.90 11.56
CA GLN A 28 -2.41 -16.33 10.66
C GLN A 28 -1.88 -15.08 9.95
N ALA A 29 -1.21 -14.16 10.65
CA ALA A 29 -0.59 -13.00 10.04
C ALA A 29 0.41 -13.39 8.95
N LYS A 30 1.23 -14.42 9.19
CA LYS A 30 2.17 -14.94 8.19
C LYS A 30 1.43 -15.52 6.98
N LYS A 31 0.36 -16.30 7.20
CA LYS A 31 -0.47 -16.84 6.11
C LYS A 31 -1.09 -15.72 5.27
N MET A 32 -1.67 -14.71 5.92
CA MET A 32 -2.27 -13.54 5.25
C MET A 32 -1.26 -12.80 4.39
N LYS A 33 -0.04 -12.56 4.92
CA LYS A 33 1.04 -11.92 4.16
C LYS A 33 1.41 -12.74 2.92
N THR A 34 1.70 -14.03 3.11
CA THR A 34 2.08 -14.90 1.98
C THR A 34 0.97 -15.07 0.94
N SER A 35 -0.31 -15.11 1.34
CA SER A 35 -1.41 -15.14 0.38
C SER A 35 -1.53 -13.83 -0.39
N SER A 36 -1.31 -12.68 0.26
CA SER A 36 -1.34 -11.37 -0.38
C SER A 36 -0.22 -11.20 -1.40
N ASP A 37 1.00 -11.58 -1.02
CA ASP A 37 2.19 -11.50 -1.87
C ASP A 37 2.06 -12.38 -3.14
N LYS A 38 1.33 -13.51 -3.03
CA LYS A 38 1.08 -14.41 -4.17
C LYS A 38 0.08 -13.86 -5.18
N SER A 39 -0.98 -13.21 -4.73
CA SER A 39 -2.01 -12.67 -5.63
C SER A 39 -1.60 -11.35 -6.27
N HIS A 40 -0.61 -10.65 -5.70
CA HIS A 40 -0.16 -9.35 -6.19
C HIS A 40 1.35 -9.38 -6.46
N PRO A 41 1.79 -9.67 -7.70
CA PRO A 41 3.22 -9.64 -8.04
C PRO A 41 3.84 -8.26 -7.74
N PRO A 42 5.13 -8.19 -7.42
CA PRO A 42 5.79 -6.89 -7.27
C PRO A 42 5.80 -6.15 -8.61
N ALA A 43 5.68 -4.82 -8.56
CA ALA A 43 5.86 -3.97 -9.74
C ALA A 43 7.34 -3.57 -9.85
N ASN A 44 7.84 -3.43 -11.06
CA ASN A 44 9.25 -3.11 -11.30
C ASN A 44 9.44 -1.61 -11.55
N VAL A 45 10.67 -1.14 -11.33
CA VAL A 45 11.06 0.22 -11.75
C VAL A 45 10.88 0.36 -13.25
N GLY A 46 10.24 1.45 -13.68
CA GLY A 46 9.87 1.70 -15.07
C GLY A 46 8.48 1.20 -15.48
N ASP A 47 7.78 0.43 -14.63
CA ASP A 47 6.39 0.07 -14.90
C ASP A 47 5.47 1.28 -14.76
N ASN A 48 4.50 1.37 -15.66
CA ASN A 48 3.46 2.39 -15.61
C ASN A 48 2.37 1.93 -14.63
N VAL A 49 1.87 2.85 -13.81
CA VAL A 49 0.84 2.62 -12.82
C VAL A 49 -0.22 3.70 -12.89
N THR A 50 -1.44 3.36 -12.50
CA THR A 50 -2.52 4.32 -12.30
C THR A 50 -2.82 4.49 -10.82
N ILE A 51 -2.95 5.73 -10.39
CA ILE A 51 -3.29 6.12 -9.03
C ILE A 51 -4.71 6.68 -9.05
N PRO A 52 -5.67 6.06 -8.35
CA PRO A 52 -7.01 6.59 -8.23
C PRO A 52 -7.00 7.84 -7.32
N ILE A 53 -7.67 8.91 -7.75
CA ILE A 53 -7.82 10.13 -6.96
C ILE A 53 -9.04 9.95 -6.04
N PRO A 54 -8.91 10.15 -4.72
CA PRO A 54 -10.06 10.07 -3.83
C PRO A 54 -11.02 11.24 -4.08
N ASP A 55 -12.32 11.01 -3.86
CA ASP A 55 -13.35 11.99 -4.21
C ASP A 55 -13.17 13.35 -3.53
N VAL A 56 -12.58 13.38 -2.32
CA VAL A 56 -12.28 14.63 -1.58
C VAL A 56 -11.18 15.47 -2.23
N ASP A 57 -10.28 14.85 -2.98
CA ASP A 57 -9.19 15.52 -3.69
C ASP A 57 -9.52 15.78 -5.16
N LYS A 58 -10.65 15.23 -5.63
CA LYS A 58 -11.04 15.28 -7.03
C LYS A 58 -11.79 16.57 -7.37
N GLY A 59 -11.22 17.40 -8.24
CA GLY A 59 -11.91 18.52 -8.87
C GLY A 59 -12.95 18.08 -9.90
N LYS A 60 -13.89 18.96 -10.24
CA LYS A 60 -14.98 18.65 -11.19
C LYS A 60 -14.49 18.27 -12.60
N GLY A 61 -13.35 18.82 -13.02
CA GLY A 61 -12.72 18.53 -14.32
C GLY A 61 -11.64 17.45 -14.28
N ASP A 62 -11.34 16.91 -13.09
CA ASP A 62 -10.19 16.03 -12.91
C ASP A 62 -10.52 14.61 -13.39
N LEU A 63 -9.50 13.97 -13.97
CA LEU A 63 -9.56 12.55 -14.31
C LEU A 63 -9.76 11.70 -13.05
N ARG A 64 -10.30 10.49 -13.22
CA ARG A 64 -10.49 9.55 -12.09
C ARG A 64 -9.16 9.01 -11.58
N ASN A 65 -8.21 8.82 -12.49
CA ASN A 65 -6.92 8.22 -12.22
C ASN A 65 -5.81 9.07 -12.83
N ILE A 66 -4.66 9.12 -12.18
CA ILE A 66 -3.43 9.72 -12.70
C ILE A 66 -2.52 8.60 -13.16
N ILE A 67 -1.87 8.78 -14.30
CA ILE A 67 -0.84 7.85 -14.78
C ILE A 67 0.52 8.30 -14.26
N GLY A 68 1.31 7.37 -13.74
CA GLY A 68 2.68 7.60 -13.32
C GLY A 68 3.56 6.39 -13.61
N VAL A 69 4.86 6.57 -13.42
CA VAL A 69 5.89 5.54 -13.59
C VAL A 69 6.60 5.31 -12.26
N ILE A 70 6.91 4.05 -11.96
CA ILE A 70 7.66 3.69 -10.76
C ILE A 70 9.12 4.10 -10.95
N LEU A 71 9.60 4.99 -10.09
CA LEU A 71 10.99 5.47 -10.09
C LEU A 71 11.89 4.63 -9.20
N GLN A 72 11.37 4.22 -8.03
CA GLN A 72 12.13 3.48 -7.04
C GLN A 72 11.21 2.58 -6.22
N THR A 73 11.74 1.42 -5.81
CA THR A 73 11.09 0.50 -4.89
C THR A 73 11.90 0.41 -3.60
N ASN A 74 11.27 0.59 -2.45
CA ASN A 74 11.88 0.28 -1.17
C ASN A 74 11.68 -1.22 -0.90
N GLY A 75 12.66 -1.87 -0.25
CA GLY A 75 12.61 -3.31 0.07
C GLY A 75 11.43 -3.75 0.95
N GLU A 76 10.66 -2.79 1.45
CA GLU A 76 9.46 -2.97 2.27
C GLU A 76 8.14 -2.92 1.46
N GLY A 77 8.20 -2.81 0.13
CA GLY A 77 7.01 -2.82 -0.74
C GLY A 77 6.36 -1.45 -0.96
N PHE A 78 7.10 -0.38 -0.67
CA PHE A 78 6.72 1.00 -1.00
C PHE A 78 7.36 1.46 -2.31
N TYR A 79 6.60 2.23 -3.08
CA TYR A 79 6.96 2.69 -4.41
C TYR A 79 6.98 4.21 -4.46
N LYS A 80 8.07 4.78 -4.98
CA LYS A 80 8.16 6.20 -5.34
C LYS A 80 7.72 6.35 -6.79
N ILE A 81 6.74 7.23 -7.03
CA ILE A 81 6.10 7.37 -8.33
C ILE A 81 6.37 8.75 -8.89
N GLY A 82 6.71 8.80 -10.18
CA GLY A 82 6.81 10.01 -10.98
C GLY A 82 5.63 10.14 -11.93
N THR A 83 5.12 11.35 -12.10
CA THR A 83 4.17 11.70 -13.15
C THR A 83 4.83 12.69 -14.11
N GLU A 84 4.20 13.02 -15.23
CA GLU A 84 4.72 14.00 -16.19
C GLU A 84 4.98 15.39 -15.53
N HIS A 85 4.29 15.68 -14.44
CA HIS A 85 4.34 16.97 -13.75
C HIS A 85 5.33 17.04 -12.59
N GLY A 86 5.84 15.90 -12.13
CA GLY A 86 6.72 15.83 -10.97
C GLY A 86 6.69 14.48 -10.25
N ILE A 87 7.48 14.39 -9.20
CA ILE A 87 7.51 13.24 -8.30
C ILE A 87 6.43 13.38 -7.24
N LEU A 88 5.68 12.32 -6.96
CA LEU A 88 4.71 12.31 -5.88
C LEU A 88 5.42 12.27 -4.52
N GLN A 89 5.04 13.17 -3.62
CA GLN A 89 5.59 13.25 -2.26
C GLN A 89 5.26 12.00 -1.42
N LYS A 90 4.09 11.41 -1.66
CA LYS A 90 3.64 10.20 -0.94
C LYS A 90 4.30 8.96 -1.55
N LEU A 91 4.77 8.06 -0.69
CA LEU A 91 5.11 6.69 -1.08
C LEU A 91 3.85 5.83 -1.14
N TYR A 92 3.72 5.04 -2.19
CA TYR A 92 2.55 4.23 -2.43
C TYR A 92 2.84 2.75 -2.17
N CYS A 93 1.88 2.05 -1.58
CA CYS A 93 1.88 0.59 -1.48
C CYS A 93 1.02 0.04 -2.62
N ARG A 94 1.45 -1.06 -3.26
CA ARG A 94 0.59 -1.70 -4.27
C ARG A 94 -0.69 -2.25 -3.64
N HIS A 95 -0.57 -2.86 -2.47
CA HIS A 95 -1.69 -3.42 -1.73
C HIS A 95 -1.57 -3.07 -0.24
N CYS A 96 -2.33 -2.07 0.20
CA CYS A 96 -2.59 -1.86 1.61
C CYS A 96 -3.89 -2.61 1.96
N PHE A 97 -3.92 -3.34 3.09
CA PHE A 97 -4.87 -4.38 3.53
C PHE A 97 -6.38 -4.26 3.22
N PHE A 98 -6.88 -3.12 2.75
CA PHE A 98 -8.27 -2.89 2.39
C PHE A 98 -8.50 -2.26 1.00
N LYS A 99 -7.47 -1.71 0.34
CA LYS A 99 -7.63 -1.04 -0.96
C LYS A 99 -6.31 -1.03 -1.72
N SER A 100 -6.39 -1.36 -3.01
CA SER A 100 -5.28 -1.09 -3.92
C SER A 100 -5.11 0.42 -4.08
N GLU A 101 -3.92 0.94 -3.76
CA GLU A 101 -3.58 2.34 -4.05
C GLU A 101 -3.04 2.50 -5.48
N LEU A 102 -2.70 1.41 -6.17
CA LEU A 102 -2.05 1.42 -7.48
C LEU A 102 -2.49 0.25 -8.34
N ASP A 103 -2.80 0.53 -9.61
CA ASP A 103 -2.98 -0.53 -10.61
C ASP A 103 -1.89 -0.47 -11.69
N VAL A 104 -1.30 -1.62 -12.00
CA VAL A 104 -0.20 -1.69 -12.98
C VAL A 104 -0.80 -1.67 -14.38
N CYS A 105 -0.37 -0.72 -15.18
CA CYS A 105 -0.78 -0.59 -16.57
C CYS A 105 0.02 -1.55 -17.44
N THR A 106 -0.68 -2.32 -18.27
CA THR A 106 -0.07 -3.14 -19.33
C THR A 106 0.50 -2.30 -20.47
N GLN A 107 0.00 -1.08 -20.64
CA GLN A 107 0.47 -0.12 -21.65
C GLN A 107 1.47 0.86 -21.04
N LYS A 108 2.50 1.20 -21.83
CA LYS A 108 3.52 2.18 -21.47
C LYS A 108 3.13 3.54 -22.06
N PHE A 109 2.85 4.50 -21.19
CA PHE A 109 2.47 5.87 -21.58
C PHE A 109 3.54 6.90 -21.23
N LEU A 110 4.33 6.61 -20.20
CA LEU A 110 5.37 7.50 -19.67
C LEU A 110 6.65 6.70 -19.39
N GLU A 111 7.79 7.25 -19.78
CA GLU A 111 9.09 6.70 -19.41
C GLU A 111 9.70 7.46 -18.23
N VAL A 112 10.69 6.83 -17.56
CA VAL A 112 11.40 7.45 -16.43
C VAL A 112 12.10 8.75 -16.83
N ALA A 113 12.50 8.87 -18.11
CA ALA A 113 13.14 10.07 -18.66
C ALA A 113 12.17 11.25 -18.84
N ASP A 114 10.87 10.98 -19.00
CA ASP A 114 9.85 12.02 -19.24
C ASP A 114 9.37 12.69 -17.93
N VAL A 115 9.75 12.13 -16.79
CA VAL A 115 9.38 12.64 -15.46
C VAL A 115 10.25 13.81 -15.06
N LYS A 116 9.62 14.92 -14.66
CA LYS A 116 10.32 16.07 -14.05
C LYS A 116 10.78 15.72 -12.63
N GLN A 117 12.03 15.31 -12.48
CA GLN A 117 12.56 14.88 -11.18
C GLN A 117 12.84 16.04 -10.20
N ASP A 118 12.92 17.29 -10.71
CA ASP A 118 13.25 18.46 -9.91
C ASP A 118 12.08 19.00 -9.06
N THR A 119 10.86 18.51 -9.28
CA THR A 119 9.66 19.02 -8.62
C THR A 119 8.93 17.92 -7.88
N GLU A 120 8.73 18.10 -6.57
CA GLU A 120 7.86 17.25 -5.78
C GLU A 120 6.45 17.84 -5.68
N ILE A 121 5.43 17.05 -6.00
CA ILE A 121 4.04 17.48 -6.05
C ILE A 121 3.12 16.56 -5.23
N SER A 122 2.01 17.11 -4.75
CA SER A 122 0.94 16.34 -4.10
C SER A 122 0.06 15.64 -5.15
N LEU A 123 -0.67 14.60 -4.73
CA LEU A 123 -1.63 13.90 -5.61
C LEU A 123 -2.69 14.87 -6.18
N ARG A 124 -3.21 15.76 -5.33
CA ARG A 124 -4.17 16.79 -5.73
C ARG A 124 -3.57 17.75 -6.77
N THR A 125 -2.35 18.21 -6.55
CA THR A 125 -1.66 19.11 -7.50
C THR A 125 -1.44 18.42 -8.85
N ALA A 126 -1.06 17.14 -8.84
CA ALA A 126 -0.96 16.34 -10.06
C ALA A 126 -2.33 16.24 -10.77
N ALA A 127 -3.40 15.94 -10.02
CA ALA A 127 -4.76 15.85 -10.56
C ALA A 127 -5.21 17.14 -11.24
N THR A 128 -5.00 18.28 -10.58
CA THR A 128 -5.37 19.60 -11.10
C THR A 128 -4.57 19.97 -12.35
N ARG A 129 -3.27 19.61 -12.43
CA ARG A 129 -2.45 19.87 -13.63
C ARG A 129 -2.85 19.01 -14.83
N HIS A 130 -3.37 17.81 -14.59
CA HIS A 130 -3.96 16.94 -15.61
C HIS A 130 -5.42 17.31 -15.95
N SER A 131 -6.02 18.23 -15.22
CA SER A 131 -7.42 18.64 -15.41
C SER A 131 -7.57 19.44 -16.70
N VAL A 132 -8.58 19.10 -17.49
CA VAL A 132 -8.94 19.81 -18.73
C VAL A 132 -10.01 20.89 -18.52
N GLY A 133 -10.45 21.09 -17.26
CA GLY A 133 -11.48 22.06 -16.91
C GLY A 133 -10.92 23.46 -16.70
N SER A 134 -10.91 24.29 -17.73
CA SER A 134 -10.85 25.75 -17.59
C SER A 134 -12.21 26.25 -17.09
N GLY A 135 -12.34 26.37 -15.76
CA GLY A 135 -13.50 26.98 -15.11
C GLY A 135 -13.27 28.46 -14.84
#